data_AF-A0A0N4VN68-F1
#
_entry.id   AF-A0A0N4VN68-F1
#
_cell.length_a   1.000
_cell.length_b   1.000
_cell.length_c   1.000
_cell.angle_alpha   90.00
_cell.angle_beta   90.00
_cell.angle_gamma   90.00
#
_symmetry.space_group_name_H-M   'P 1'
#
loop_
_entity.id
_entity.type
_entity.pdbx_description
1 polymer ?
#
loop_
_entity_poly.entity_id
_entity_poly.type
_entity_poly.pdbx_seq_one_letter_code
_entity_poly.pdbx_strand_id
1 'polypeptide(L)'
;MVDCGADDWRVVITWHRVIQFFTEIALCSVCPLPYTGKQSWTFMENTRVSNKIHHKDVPVDVILSLLMIGRVYLVGRYMVLHSKQFQDASTRTLAALNRIQVNFSFVMKSMLQQHPLSFITAFTLVFWVVTAWTFVQEEETVLLYSNAMWFIAITFMLNGYGDIVPYTHVGRIIAIIGAIVSSIMIAVISKKILLSQGQNNVNNFMEDSRLTRAHEDAAARVLQHTWHIHKCWTSGDNDNGHLRRYQRKFLRAIH
;
A
#
# COMPACT_ATOMS: atom_id res chain seq x y z
N MET A 1 -3.94 -33.69 -16.84
CA MET A 1 -3.58 -34.95 -17.53
C MET A 1 -2.91 -35.89 -16.54
N VAL A 2 -1.75 -35.55 -15.96
CA VAL A 2 -1.08 -36.40 -14.96
C VAL A 2 -1.84 -36.49 -13.62
N ASP A 3 -2.35 -35.37 -13.08
CA ASP A 3 -3.02 -35.37 -11.76
C ASP A 3 -4.40 -36.08 -11.72
N CYS A 4 -5.00 -36.38 -12.87
CA CYS A 4 -6.33 -37.01 -12.95
C CYS A 4 -6.32 -38.40 -13.61
N GLY A 5 -5.16 -38.89 -14.04
CA GLY A 5 -5.05 -40.20 -14.72
C GLY A 5 -5.91 -40.34 -15.98
N ALA A 6 -6.33 -39.24 -16.60
CA ALA A 6 -7.20 -39.23 -17.77
C ALA A 6 -6.37 -39.20 -19.05
N ASP A 7 -6.48 -40.25 -19.86
CA ASP A 7 -5.74 -40.41 -21.13
C ASP A 7 -6.33 -39.57 -22.27
N ASP A 8 -7.61 -39.21 -22.21
CA ASP A 8 -8.25 -38.39 -23.24
C ASP A 8 -8.25 -36.89 -22.86
N TRP A 9 -7.52 -36.09 -23.64
CA TRP A 9 -7.43 -34.64 -23.45
C TRP A 9 -8.78 -33.94 -23.62
N ARG A 10 -9.70 -34.51 -24.41
CA ARG A 10 -11.01 -33.92 -24.70
C ARG A 10 -11.88 -33.81 -23.45
N VAL A 11 -11.70 -34.71 -22.50
CA VAL A 11 -12.41 -34.72 -21.21
C VAL A 11 -11.91 -33.60 -20.28
N VAL A 12 -10.65 -33.17 -20.46
CA VAL A 12 -10.00 -32.15 -19.62
C VAL A 12 -10.21 -30.73 -20.14
N ILE A 13 -10.53 -30.59 -21.44
CA ILE A 13 -10.78 -29.30 -22.08
C ILE A 13 -12.24 -28.91 -21.92
N THR A 14 -12.49 -27.84 -21.16
CA THR A 14 -13.80 -27.24 -21.00
C THR A 14 -13.94 -26.00 -21.90
N TRP A 15 -15.14 -25.73 -22.40
CA TRP A 15 -15.44 -24.56 -23.23
C TRP A 15 -14.99 -23.24 -22.59
N HIS A 16 -15.14 -23.13 -21.26
CA HIS A 16 -14.68 -21.95 -20.52
C HIS A 16 -13.17 -21.74 -20.60
N ARG A 17 -12.36 -22.82 -20.53
CA ARG A 17 -10.90 -22.74 -20.66
C ARG A 17 -10.47 -22.37 -22.08
N VAL A 18 -11.20 -22.86 -23.08
CA VAL A 18 -10.96 -22.54 -24.49
C VAL A 18 -11.22 -21.06 -24.76
N ILE A 19 -12.37 -20.54 -24.30
CA ILE A 19 -12.70 -19.11 -24.43
C ILE A 19 -11.64 -18.26 -23.72
N GLN A 20 -11.27 -18.60 -22.49
CA GLN A 20 -10.22 -17.89 -21.75
C GLN A 20 -8.89 -17.88 -22.52
N PHE A 21 -8.47 -19.03 -23.07
CA PHE A 21 -7.26 -19.14 -23.87
C PHE A 21 -7.29 -18.23 -25.11
N PHE A 22 -8.40 -18.24 -25.86
CA PHE A 22 -8.54 -17.36 -27.03
C PHE A 22 -8.59 -15.88 -26.66
N THR A 23 -9.23 -15.52 -25.54
CA THR A 23 -9.22 -14.13 -25.05
C THR A 23 -7.83 -13.68 -24.63
N GLU A 24 -7.04 -14.57 -24.00
CA GLU A 24 -5.65 -14.30 -23.63
C GLU A 24 -4.78 -14.11 -24.88
N ILE A 25 -4.95 -14.95 -25.91
CA ILE A 25 -4.26 -14.80 -27.20
C ILE A 25 -4.64 -13.49 -27.88
N ALA A 26 -5.93 -13.17 -27.95
CA ALA A 26 -6.39 -11.94 -28.56
C ALA A 26 -5.77 -10.72 -27.88
N LEU A 27 -5.79 -10.67 -26.55
CA LEU A 27 -5.17 -9.60 -25.76
C LEU A 27 -3.64 -9.54 -25.96
N CYS A 28 -2.97 -10.69 -26.08
CA CYS A 28 -1.52 -10.76 -26.35
C CYS A 28 -1.15 -10.48 -27.80
N SER A 29 -2.09 -10.57 -28.74
CA SER A 29 -1.88 -10.25 -30.16
C SER A 29 -2.00 -8.76 -30.47
N VAL A 30 -2.56 -7.95 -29.54
CA VAL A 30 -2.63 -6.50 -29.69
C VAL A 30 -1.22 -5.92 -29.62
N CYS A 31 -0.65 -5.61 -30.78
CA CYS A 31 0.66 -4.98 -30.93
C CYS A 31 0.52 -3.69 -31.73
N PRO A 32 1.19 -2.58 -31.33
CA PRO A 32 1.30 -1.37 -32.14
C PRO A 32 1.92 -1.75 -33.47
N LEU A 33 1.06 -1.91 -34.48
CA LEU A 33 1.48 -2.13 -35.85
C LEU A 33 1.84 -0.75 -36.38
N PRO A 34 3.09 -0.55 -36.85
CA PRO A 34 3.46 0.71 -37.48
C PRO A 34 2.56 0.86 -38.71
N TYR A 35 1.73 1.92 -38.73
CA TYR A 35 0.73 2.25 -39.77
C TYR A 35 -0.75 1.99 -39.41
N THR A 36 -1.18 2.44 -38.23
CA THR A 36 -2.62 2.55 -37.92
C THR A 36 -3.03 4.03 -37.92
N GLY A 37 -4.23 4.33 -38.45
CA GLY A 37 -4.68 5.69 -38.78
C GLY A 37 -4.61 6.73 -37.65
N LYS A 38 -4.91 7.98 -38.00
CA LYS A 38 -4.96 9.11 -37.05
C LYS A 38 -6.36 9.25 -36.49
N GLN A 39 -6.51 9.41 -35.17
CA GLN A 39 -7.80 9.70 -34.55
C GLN A 39 -7.79 11.12 -33.97
N SER A 40 -8.72 11.96 -34.42
CA SER A 40 -8.84 13.34 -33.94
C SER A 40 -9.50 13.39 -32.57
N TRP A 41 -8.80 13.90 -31.58
CA TRP A 41 -9.27 14.07 -30.21
C TRP A 41 -9.43 15.56 -29.92
N THR A 42 -10.54 15.93 -29.30
CA THR A 42 -10.81 17.30 -28.85
C THR A 42 -10.32 17.48 -27.42
N PHE A 43 -9.51 18.51 -27.18
CA PHE A 43 -9.16 18.96 -25.83
C PHE A 43 -9.54 20.44 -25.65
N MET A 44 -9.98 20.77 -24.44
CA MET A 44 -10.28 22.15 -24.05
C MET A 44 -9.05 22.76 -23.40
N GLU A 45 -8.46 23.75 -24.07
CA GLU A 45 -7.42 24.58 -23.47
C GLU A 45 -8.08 25.78 -22.80
N ASN A 46 -8.06 25.80 -21.46
CA ASN A 46 -8.48 26.96 -20.68
C ASN A 46 -7.30 27.93 -20.59
N THR A 47 -7.23 28.89 -21.52
CA THR A 47 -6.39 30.07 -21.29
C THR A 47 -7.16 31.09 -20.47
N ARG A 48 -6.46 31.95 -19.71
CA ARG A 48 -7.04 33.00 -18.85
C ARG A 48 -7.98 33.98 -19.59
N VAL A 49 -8.07 33.91 -20.91
CA VAL A 49 -8.76 34.86 -21.80
C VAL A 49 -9.85 34.19 -22.66
N SER A 50 -9.77 32.88 -22.95
CA SER A 50 -10.77 32.19 -23.80
C SER A 50 -10.67 30.66 -23.69
N ASN A 51 -11.83 29.99 -23.73
CA ASN A 51 -11.90 28.53 -23.88
C ASN A 51 -11.83 28.22 -25.38
N LYS A 52 -10.70 27.70 -25.86
CA LYS A 52 -10.57 27.23 -27.24
C LYS A 52 -10.55 25.71 -27.27
N ILE A 53 -11.40 25.14 -28.14
CA ILE A 53 -11.43 23.70 -28.41
C ILE A 53 -10.39 23.44 -29.49
N HIS A 54 -9.34 22.70 -29.14
CA HIS A 54 -8.29 22.30 -30.05
C HIS A 54 -8.50 20.83 -30.46
N HIS A 55 -8.31 20.54 -31.75
CA HIS A 55 -8.33 19.21 -32.31
C HIS A 55 -6.89 18.75 -32.52
N LYS A 56 -6.50 17.63 -31.89
CA LYS A 56 -5.20 16.99 -32.14
C LYS A 56 -5.42 15.57 -32.63
N ASP A 57 -4.73 15.24 -33.71
CA ASP A 57 -4.70 13.90 -34.26
C ASP A 57 -3.73 13.04 -33.44
N VAL A 58 -4.27 12.18 -32.59
CA VAL A 58 -3.50 11.20 -31.81
C VAL A 58 -3.35 9.93 -32.67
N PRO A 59 -2.12 9.41 -32.85
CA PRO A 59 -1.94 8.16 -33.58
C PRO A 59 -2.55 7.00 -32.80
N VAL A 60 -3.26 6.09 -33.50
CA VAL A 60 -3.89 4.90 -32.90
C VAL A 60 -2.89 3.99 -32.18
N ASP A 61 -1.61 4.11 -32.54
CA ASP A 61 -0.49 3.44 -31.89
C ASP A 61 -0.41 3.72 -30.38
N VAL A 62 -0.86 4.90 -29.92
CA VAL A 62 -0.90 5.26 -28.50
C VAL A 62 -1.94 4.41 -27.75
N ILE A 63 -3.14 4.27 -28.31
CA ILE A 63 -4.22 3.45 -27.73
C ILE A 63 -3.80 1.97 -27.71
N LEU A 64 -3.15 1.50 -28.78
CA LEU A 64 -2.61 0.15 -28.86
C LEU A 64 -1.46 -0.08 -27.85
N SER A 65 -0.65 0.94 -27.58
CA SER A 65 0.38 0.88 -26.53
C SER A 65 -0.20 0.83 -25.11
N LEU A 66 -1.32 1.52 -24.86
CA LEU A 66 -2.07 1.41 -23.61
C LEU A 66 -2.64 0.00 -23.42
N LEU A 67 -3.15 -0.63 -24.49
CA LEU A 67 -3.59 -2.02 -24.44
C LEU A 67 -2.45 -3.02 -24.16
N MET A 68 -1.21 -2.71 -24.56
CA MET A 68 -0.05 -3.53 -24.18
C MET A 68 0.22 -3.52 -22.68
N ILE A 69 -0.08 -2.43 -21.95
CA ILE A 69 0.01 -2.40 -20.48
C ILE A 69 -0.98 -3.40 -19.86
N GLY A 70 -2.08 -3.70 -20.55
CA GLY A 70 -2.99 -4.77 -20.18
C GLY A 70 -2.26 -6.09 -19.90
N ARG A 71 -1.12 -6.37 -20.55
CA ARG A 71 -0.30 -7.58 -20.37
C ARG A 71 0.37 -7.71 -19.00
N VAL A 72 0.30 -6.70 -18.12
CA VAL A 72 0.79 -6.79 -16.73
C VAL A 72 0.20 -7.99 -15.98
N TYR A 73 -0.98 -8.49 -16.36
CA TYR A 73 -1.54 -9.73 -15.77
C TYR A 73 -0.62 -10.96 -15.95
N LEU A 74 0.18 -11.01 -17.02
CA LEU A 74 1.14 -12.09 -17.27
C LEU A 74 2.27 -12.10 -16.23
N VAL A 75 2.69 -10.93 -15.75
CA VAL A 75 3.66 -10.83 -14.64
C VAL A 75 3.08 -11.44 -13.37
N GLY A 76 1.80 -11.16 -13.09
CA GLY A 76 1.08 -11.79 -11.99
C GLY A 76 1.01 -13.31 -12.11
N ARG A 77 0.72 -13.83 -13.32
CA ARG A 77 0.72 -15.28 -13.60
C ARG A 77 2.10 -15.91 -13.46
N TYR A 78 3.15 -15.23 -13.96
CA TYR A 78 4.54 -15.66 -13.81
C TYR A 78 4.92 -15.76 -12.34
N MET A 79 4.56 -14.75 -11.54
CA MET A 79 4.82 -14.70 -10.10
C MET A 79 4.13 -15.86 -9.36
N VAL A 80 2.88 -16.19 -9.72
CA VAL A 80 2.15 -17.34 -9.17
C VAL A 80 2.88 -18.65 -9.49
N LEU A 81 3.28 -18.83 -10.75
CA LEU A 81 3.88 -20.08 -11.23
C LEU A 81 5.28 -20.34 -10.63
N HIS A 82 6.06 -19.29 -10.41
CA HIS A 82 7.42 -19.37 -9.87
C HIS A 82 7.51 -19.12 -8.36
N SER A 83 6.39 -18.84 -7.69
CA SER A 83 6.39 -18.72 -6.24
C SER A 83 6.69 -20.07 -5.61
N LYS A 84 7.75 -20.15 -4.80
CA LYS A 84 8.15 -21.37 -4.06
C LYS A 84 6.98 -21.97 -3.26
N GLN A 85 6.06 -21.12 -2.80
CA GLN A 85 4.81 -21.48 -2.10
C GLN A 85 3.91 -22.44 -2.93
N PHE A 86 3.97 -22.39 -4.27
CA PHE A 86 3.16 -23.22 -5.17
C PHE A 86 3.86 -24.49 -5.62
N GLN A 87 5.19 -24.44 -5.72
CA GLN A 87 5.99 -25.56 -6.22
C GLN A 87 6.22 -26.61 -5.12
N ASP A 88 6.12 -26.22 -3.84
CA ASP A 88 6.29 -27.14 -2.74
C ASP A 88 5.07 -28.05 -2.54
N ALA A 89 5.28 -29.35 -2.69
CA ALA A 89 4.26 -30.38 -2.51
C ALA A 89 3.64 -30.35 -1.11
N SER A 90 4.43 -30.01 -0.08
CA SER A 90 3.96 -29.91 1.30
C SER A 90 2.95 -28.77 1.50
N THR A 91 3.17 -27.64 0.83
CA THR A 91 2.29 -26.48 0.90
C THR A 91 0.98 -26.75 0.16
N ARG A 92 1.05 -27.50 -0.96
CA ARG A 92 -0.14 -27.91 -1.73
C ARG A 92 -1.04 -28.86 -0.93
N THR A 93 -0.47 -29.81 -0.19
CA THR A 93 -1.25 -30.73 0.66
C THR A 93 -1.88 -29.99 1.84
N LEU A 94 -1.15 -29.09 2.50
CA LEU A 94 -1.70 -28.25 3.58
C LEU A 94 -2.85 -27.35 3.09
N ALA A 95 -2.73 -26.76 1.90
CA ALA A 95 -3.80 -25.96 1.30
C ALA A 95 -5.05 -26.80 1.00
N ALA A 96 -4.87 -28.01 0.46
CA ALA A 96 -5.97 -28.95 0.20
C ALA A 96 -6.67 -29.41 1.49
N LEU A 97 -5.91 -29.71 2.55
CA LEU A 97 -6.45 -30.08 3.86
C LEU A 97 -7.31 -28.97 4.47
N ASN A 98 -6.89 -27.71 4.30
CA ASN A 98 -7.64 -26.54 4.77
C ASN A 98 -8.72 -26.07 3.78
N ARG A 99 -8.92 -26.77 2.66
CA ARG A 99 -9.83 -26.37 1.56
C ARG A 99 -9.58 -24.95 1.03
N ILE A 100 -8.33 -24.48 1.13
CA ILE A 100 -7.92 -23.17 0.61
C ILE A 100 -7.49 -23.36 -0.84
N GLN A 101 -8.20 -22.71 -1.76
CA GLN A 101 -7.78 -22.66 -3.15
C GLN A 101 -6.61 -21.69 -3.29
N VAL A 102 -5.48 -22.20 -3.76
CA VAL A 102 -4.27 -21.40 -3.96
C VAL A 102 -4.43 -20.58 -5.25
N ASN A 103 -5.07 -19.42 -5.14
CA ASN A 103 -5.39 -18.51 -6.25
C ASN A 103 -4.42 -17.31 -6.30
N PHE A 104 -4.42 -16.53 -7.39
CA PHE A 104 -3.62 -15.28 -7.52
C PHE A 104 -3.76 -14.34 -6.31
N SER A 105 -4.99 -14.14 -5.81
CA SER A 105 -5.25 -13.30 -4.64
C SER A 105 -4.55 -13.82 -3.38
N PHE A 106 -4.44 -15.14 -3.20
CA PHE A 106 -3.73 -15.74 -2.07
C PHE A 106 -2.23 -15.47 -2.16
N VAL A 107 -1.65 -15.56 -3.37
CA VAL A 107 -0.21 -15.27 -3.60
C VAL A 107 0.10 -13.83 -3.30
N MET A 108 -0.73 -12.94 -3.83
CA MET A 108 -0.55 -11.51 -3.67
C MET A 108 -0.62 -11.13 -2.19
N LYS A 109 -1.60 -11.68 -1.46
CA LYS A 109 -1.71 -11.52 0.00
C LYS A 109 -0.50 -12.07 0.74
N SER A 110 0.02 -13.23 0.33
CA SER A 110 1.18 -13.89 0.94
C SER A 110 2.46 -13.07 0.75
N MET A 111 2.71 -12.56 -0.45
CA MET A 111 3.87 -11.72 -0.78
C MET A 111 3.84 -10.39 -0.02
N LEU A 112 2.65 -9.78 0.04
CA LEU A 112 2.40 -8.58 0.85
C LEU A 112 2.56 -8.85 2.36
N GLN A 113 2.43 -10.10 2.82
CA GLN A 113 2.65 -10.47 4.21
C GLN A 113 4.12 -10.71 4.54
N GLN A 114 4.90 -11.29 3.61
CA GLN A 114 6.32 -11.58 3.83
C GLN A 114 7.18 -10.30 3.82
N HIS A 115 7.05 -9.47 2.78
CA HIS A 115 7.84 -8.25 2.62
C HIS A 115 6.96 -7.06 2.17
N PRO A 116 6.10 -6.52 3.05
CA PRO A 116 5.12 -5.50 2.69
C PRO A 116 5.75 -4.24 2.08
N LEU A 117 6.80 -3.70 2.70
CA LEU A 117 7.41 -2.44 2.28
C LEU A 117 8.12 -2.58 0.92
N SER A 118 8.90 -3.64 0.72
CA SER A 118 9.60 -3.87 -0.54
C SER A 118 8.63 -4.08 -1.69
N PHE A 119 7.55 -4.83 -1.45
CA PHE A 119 6.52 -5.07 -2.47
C PHE A 119 5.79 -3.77 -2.86
N ILE A 120 5.38 -2.98 -1.86
CA ILE A 120 4.67 -1.71 -2.06
C ILE A 120 5.55 -0.69 -2.79
N THR A 121 6.80 -0.53 -2.37
CA THR A 121 7.74 0.42 -3.00
C THR A 121 8.03 0.04 -4.45
N ALA A 122 8.29 -1.23 -4.74
CA ALA A 122 8.48 -1.70 -6.12
C ALA A 122 7.24 -1.45 -6.99
N PHE A 123 6.03 -1.76 -6.48
CA PHE A 123 4.79 -1.50 -7.19
C PHE A 123 4.61 -0.01 -7.50
N THR A 124 4.84 0.87 -6.53
CA THR A 124 4.72 2.32 -6.70
C THR A 124 5.69 2.86 -7.75
N LEU A 125 6.95 2.43 -7.73
CA LEU A 125 7.95 2.87 -8.72
C LEU A 125 7.58 2.43 -10.13
N VAL A 126 7.16 1.17 -10.31
CA VAL A 126 6.71 0.67 -11.61
C VAL A 126 5.47 1.43 -12.08
N PHE A 127 4.51 1.68 -11.17
CA PHE A 127 3.32 2.46 -11.48
C PHE A 127 3.67 3.87 -11.95
N TRP A 128 4.60 4.56 -11.27
CA TRP A 128 5.04 5.90 -11.67
C TRP A 128 5.68 5.93 -13.04
N VAL A 129 6.60 5.00 -13.33
CA VAL A 129 7.26 4.91 -14.63
C VAL A 129 6.26 4.66 -15.75
N VAL A 130 5.36 3.68 -15.57
CA VAL A 130 4.35 3.32 -16.57
C VAL A 130 3.38 4.47 -16.81
N THR A 131 2.84 5.07 -15.74
CA THR A 131 1.86 6.17 -15.89
C THR A 131 2.50 7.45 -16.42
N ALA A 132 3.74 7.76 -16.03
CA ALA A 132 4.48 8.89 -16.60
C ALA A 132 4.74 8.68 -18.10
N TRP A 133 5.13 7.47 -18.51
CA TRP A 133 5.28 7.13 -19.93
C TRP A 133 3.99 7.34 -20.72
N THR A 134 2.86 6.82 -20.21
CA THR A 134 1.55 7.00 -20.86
C THR A 134 1.12 8.46 -20.93
N PHE A 135 1.46 9.25 -19.91
CA PHE A 135 1.12 10.66 -19.83
C PHE A 135 1.87 11.49 -20.89
N VAL A 136 3.17 11.23 -21.06
CA VAL A 136 4.00 11.91 -22.08
C VAL A 136 3.50 11.62 -23.49
N GLN A 137 3.07 10.39 -23.75
CA GLN A 137 2.60 9.98 -25.07
C GLN A 137 1.31 10.72 -25.51
N GLU A 138 0.47 11.09 -24.56
CA GLU A 138 -0.79 11.82 -24.79
C GLU A 138 -0.57 13.35 -24.84
N GLU A 139 0.28 13.88 -23.96
CA GLU A 139 0.53 15.33 -23.77
C GLU A 139 1.83 15.81 -24.44
N GLU A 140 2.04 15.38 -25.70
CA GLU A 140 3.26 15.55 -26.51
C GLU A 140 3.79 17.00 -26.64
N THR A 141 3.00 18.02 -26.30
CA THR A 141 3.29 19.42 -26.63
C THR A 141 4.20 20.16 -25.65
N VAL A 142 4.43 19.73 -24.39
CA VAL A 142 5.22 20.56 -23.43
C VAL A 142 6.06 19.80 -22.38
N LEU A 143 6.02 18.46 -22.26
CA LEU A 143 6.61 17.79 -21.09
C LEU A 143 7.89 17.00 -21.38
N LEU A 144 9.01 17.46 -20.82
CA LEU A 144 10.14 16.56 -20.51
C LEU A 144 9.60 15.38 -19.68
N TYR A 145 10.08 14.15 -19.92
CA TYR A 145 9.67 12.98 -19.14
C TYR A 145 9.81 13.19 -17.61
N SER A 146 10.79 13.98 -17.19
CA SER A 146 10.98 14.39 -15.79
C SER A 146 9.77 15.16 -15.21
N ASN A 147 9.15 16.04 -16.00
CA ASN A 147 8.00 16.83 -15.58
C ASN A 147 6.74 15.96 -15.47
N ALA A 148 6.58 14.97 -16.35
CA ALA A 148 5.52 13.99 -16.23
C ALA A 148 5.69 13.10 -14.99
N MET A 149 6.92 12.64 -14.72
CA MET A 149 7.22 11.88 -13.50
C MET A 149 6.94 12.70 -12.23
N TRP A 150 7.32 13.98 -12.22
CA TRP A 150 6.98 14.91 -11.13
C TRP A 150 5.46 15.04 -10.94
N PHE A 151 4.72 15.31 -12.01
CA PHE A 151 3.25 15.42 -11.96
C PHE A 151 2.60 14.14 -11.41
N ILE A 152 3.01 12.97 -11.90
CA ILE A 152 2.49 11.68 -11.45
C ILE A 152 2.82 11.42 -9.98
N ALA A 153 4.05 11.69 -9.54
CA ALA A 153 4.45 11.51 -8.15
C ALA A 153 3.65 12.40 -7.19
N ILE A 154 3.51 13.70 -7.50
CA ILE A 154 2.75 14.67 -6.70
C ILE A 154 1.25 14.34 -6.68
N THR A 155 0.69 13.91 -7.82
CA THR A 155 -0.70 13.45 -7.91
C THR A 155 -0.91 12.18 -7.10
N PHE A 156 0.02 11.21 -7.19
CA PHE A 156 -0.03 9.98 -6.40
C PHE A 156 0.09 10.26 -4.90
N MET A 157 0.89 11.25 -4.49
CA MET A 157 0.97 11.69 -3.09
C MET A 157 -0.27 12.48 -2.62
N LEU A 158 -1.23 12.76 -3.53
CA LEU A 158 -2.43 13.54 -3.26
C LEU A 158 -2.14 15.01 -2.85
N ASN A 159 -0.98 15.55 -3.23
CA ASN A 159 -0.58 16.93 -2.93
C ASN A 159 -1.20 17.93 -3.93
N GLY A 160 -0.96 17.70 -5.23
CA GLY A 160 -1.54 18.51 -6.31
C GLY A 160 -1.15 19.99 -6.32
N TYR A 161 0.13 20.32 -6.56
CA TYR A 161 0.60 21.73 -6.58
C TYR A 161 -0.04 22.60 -7.67
N GLY A 162 -0.53 22.00 -8.77
CA GLY A 162 -1.21 22.72 -9.85
C GLY A 162 -0.28 23.47 -10.81
N ASP A 163 1.02 23.21 -10.74
CA ASP A 163 2.05 23.69 -11.66
C ASP A 163 1.96 23.00 -13.04
N ILE A 164 1.58 21.72 -13.06
CA ILE A 164 1.32 20.93 -14.26
C ILE A 164 -0.08 20.33 -14.15
N VAL A 165 -0.89 20.47 -15.20
CA VAL A 165 -2.28 20.00 -15.22
C VAL A 165 -2.57 19.32 -16.57
N PRO A 166 -3.25 18.16 -16.59
CA PRO A 166 -3.64 17.51 -17.84
C PRO A 166 -4.72 18.30 -18.56
N TYR A 167 -4.47 18.57 -19.84
CA TYR A 167 -5.42 19.16 -20.76
C TYR A 167 -6.25 18.09 -21.47
N THR A 168 -5.67 16.90 -21.68
CA THR A 168 -6.32 15.75 -22.33
C THR A 168 -7.28 15.01 -21.40
N HIS A 169 -8.35 14.44 -21.97
CA HIS A 169 -9.29 13.61 -21.22
C HIS A 169 -8.63 12.34 -20.65
N VAL A 170 -7.72 11.72 -21.40
CA VAL A 170 -6.97 10.54 -20.93
C VAL A 170 -6.00 10.91 -19.81
N GLY A 171 -5.27 12.02 -19.91
CA GLY A 171 -4.41 12.51 -18.82
C GLY A 171 -5.20 12.71 -17.51
N ARG A 172 -6.43 13.22 -17.60
CA ARG A 172 -7.33 13.35 -16.44
C ARG A 172 -7.77 12.00 -15.89
N ILE A 173 -8.09 11.03 -16.74
CA ILE A 173 -8.44 9.66 -16.32
C ILE A 173 -7.25 9.00 -15.61
N ILE A 174 -6.03 9.15 -16.13
CA ILE A 174 -4.81 8.63 -15.51
C ILE A 174 -4.62 9.24 -14.12
N ALA A 175 -4.82 10.55 -13.97
CA ALA A 175 -4.73 11.22 -12.67
C ALA A 175 -5.76 10.68 -11.66
N ILE A 176 -7.01 10.46 -12.08
CA ILE A 176 -8.07 9.88 -11.25
C ILE A 176 -7.70 8.45 -10.82
N ILE A 177 -7.27 7.61 -11.75
CA ILE A 177 -6.85 6.24 -11.46
C ILE A 177 -5.66 6.23 -10.48
N GLY A 178 -4.68 7.12 -10.69
CA GLY A 178 -3.54 7.30 -9.79
C GLY A 178 -3.96 7.64 -8.36
N ALA A 179 -4.94 8.53 -8.18
CA ALA A 179 -5.47 8.89 -6.87
C ALA A 179 -6.19 7.72 -6.17
N ILE A 180 -6.98 6.94 -6.92
CA ILE A 180 -7.68 5.75 -6.40
C ILE A 180 -6.66 4.71 -5.93
N VAL A 181 -5.66 4.41 -6.77
CA VAL A 181 -4.61 3.43 -6.44
C VAL A 181 -3.81 3.88 -5.23
N SER A 182 -3.47 5.17 -5.12
CA SER A 182 -2.80 5.72 -3.95
C SER A 182 -3.60 5.54 -2.67
N SER A 183 -4.91 5.82 -2.70
CA SER A 183 -5.79 5.66 -1.55
C SER A 183 -5.86 4.21 -1.07
N ILE A 184 -5.94 3.25 -2.00
CA ILE A 184 -5.87 1.82 -1.69
C ILE A 184 -4.52 1.47 -1.07
N MET A 185 -3.41 2.00 -1.61
CA MET A 185 -2.07 1.75 -1.10
C MET A 185 -1.91 2.25 0.34
N ILE A 186 -2.34 3.48 0.62
CA ILE A 186 -2.31 4.08 1.96
C ILE A 186 -3.11 3.22 2.96
N ALA A 187 -4.28 2.72 2.56
CA ALA A 187 -5.10 1.84 3.40
C ALA A 187 -4.39 0.51 3.72
N VAL A 188 -3.66 -0.06 2.75
CA VAL A 188 -2.87 -1.29 2.95
C VAL A 188 -1.70 -1.05 3.89
N ILE A 189 -0.95 0.04 3.70
CA ILE A 189 0.17 0.42 4.57
C ILE A 189 -0.32 0.63 6.00
N SER A 190 -1.41 1.37 6.20
CA SER A 190 -2.00 1.63 7.51
C SER A 190 -2.29 0.34 8.27
N LYS A 191 -2.90 -0.66 7.61
CA LYS A 191 -3.16 -1.98 8.22
C LYS A 191 -1.90 -2.75 8.59
N LYS A 192 -0.76 -2.51 7.93
CA LYS A 192 0.51 -3.17 8.22
C LYS A 192 1.32 -2.48 9.33
N ILE A 193 1.08 -1.19 9.56
CA ILE A 193 1.68 -0.44 10.68
C ILE A 193 1.04 -0.83 12.02
N LEU A 194 -0.22 -1.29 12.01
CA LEU A 194 -0.89 -1.79 13.21
C LEU A 194 -0.14 -2.96 13.82
N LEU A 195 -0.01 -2.94 15.15
CA LEU A 195 0.61 -4.03 15.90
C LEU A 195 -0.17 -5.33 15.69
N SER A 196 0.56 -6.44 15.57
CA SER A 196 -0.05 -7.77 15.65
C SER A 196 -0.72 -7.96 17.01
N GLN A 197 -1.77 -8.77 17.08
CA GLN A 197 -2.48 -9.08 18.32
C GLN A 197 -1.51 -9.55 19.44
N GLY A 198 -0.52 -10.37 19.09
CA GLY A 198 0.50 -10.82 20.05
C GLY A 198 1.40 -9.68 20.53
N GLN A 199 1.80 -8.76 19.65
CA GLN A 199 2.60 -7.60 20.02
C GLN A 199 1.81 -6.63 20.89
N ASN A 200 0.52 -6.42 20.58
CA ASN A 200 -0.36 -5.58 21.36
C ASN A 200 -0.58 -6.14 22.78
N ASN A 201 -0.75 -7.46 22.91
CA ASN A 201 -0.87 -8.10 24.21
C ASN A 201 0.40 -7.94 25.06
N VAL A 202 1.58 -8.09 24.45
CA VAL A 202 2.86 -7.84 25.14
C VAL A 202 2.99 -6.36 25.52
N ASN A 203 2.58 -5.43 24.66
CA ASN A 203 2.62 -4.01 24.97
C ASN A 203 1.72 -3.67 26.18
N ASN A 204 0.49 -4.18 26.21
CA ASN A 204 -0.41 -4.00 27.34
C ASN A 204 0.17 -4.59 28.63
N PHE A 205 0.77 -5.78 28.57
CA PHE A 205 1.42 -6.38 29.73
C PHE A 205 2.62 -5.56 30.24
N MET A 206 3.40 -4.98 29.31
CA MET A 206 4.51 -4.09 29.67
C MET A 206 4.01 -2.81 30.34
N GLU A 207 2.90 -2.22 29.85
CA GLU A 207 2.27 -1.05 30.48
C GLU A 207 1.76 -1.37 31.88
N ASP A 208 1.03 -2.47 32.05
CA ASP A 208 0.54 -2.92 33.36
C ASP A 208 1.70 -3.14 34.33
N SER A 209 2.74 -3.86 33.91
CA SER A 209 3.93 -4.09 34.73
C SER A 209 4.62 -2.78 35.13
N ARG A 210 4.64 -1.79 34.24
CA ARG A 210 5.22 -0.46 34.52
C ARG A 210 4.35 0.31 35.52
N LEU A 211 3.04 0.26 35.39
CA LEU A 211 2.09 0.90 36.30
C LEU A 211 2.17 0.28 37.70
N THR A 212 2.20 -1.05 37.81
CA THR A 212 2.36 -1.73 39.10
C THR A 212 3.63 -1.29 39.83
N ARG A 213 4.78 -1.27 39.13
CA ARG A 213 6.03 -0.76 39.71
C ARG A 213 5.93 0.70 40.14
N ALA A 214 5.30 1.54 39.32
CA ALA A 214 5.09 2.95 39.67
C ALA A 214 4.22 3.12 40.92
N HIS A 215 3.18 2.28 41.08
CA HIS A 215 2.35 2.24 42.28
C HIS A 215 3.10 1.76 43.52
N GLU A 216 3.89 0.69 43.40
CA GLU A 216 4.75 0.18 44.49
C GLU A 216 5.77 1.24 44.93
N ASP A 217 6.43 1.89 43.98
CA ASP A 217 7.38 2.98 44.24
C ASP A 217 6.72 4.20 44.90
N ALA A 218 5.51 4.57 44.44
CA ALA A 218 4.74 5.65 45.05
C ALA A 218 4.33 5.29 46.48
N ALA A 219 3.82 4.08 46.70
CA ALA A 219 3.45 3.58 48.02
C ALA A 219 4.66 3.55 48.97
N ALA A 220 5.83 3.09 48.49
CA ALA A 220 7.07 3.11 49.26
C ALA A 220 7.48 4.54 49.65
N ARG A 221 7.39 5.51 48.72
CA ARG A 221 7.67 6.93 49.01
C ARG A 221 6.69 7.52 50.04
N VAL A 222 5.40 7.20 49.93
CA VAL A 222 4.38 7.62 50.89
C VAL A 222 4.72 7.09 52.28
N LEU A 223 4.96 5.78 52.42
CA LEU A 223 5.33 5.17 53.70
C LEU A 223 6.62 5.75 54.29
N GLN A 224 7.66 5.94 53.47
CA GLN A 224 8.91 6.56 53.91
C GLN A 224 8.67 7.97 54.45
N HIS A 225 7.92 8.80 53.74
CA HIS A 225 7.62 10.15 54.20
C HIS A 225 6.73 10.18 55.44
N THR A 226 5.72 9.30 55.55
CA THR A 226 4.91 9.15 56.77
C THR A 226 5.76 8.77 57.98
N TRP A 227 6.67 7.79 57.82
CA TRP A 227 7.58 7.39 58.89
C TRP A 227 8.53 8.53 59.32
N HIS A 228 9.12 9.23 58.36
CA HIS A 228 9.98 10.39 58.66
C HIS A 228 9.22 11.50 59.40
N ILE A 229 7.95 11.75 59.05
CA ILE A 229 7.09 12.69 59.77
C ILE A 229 6.87 12.18 61.20
N HIS A 230 6.44 10.93 61.39
CA HIS A 230 6.21 10.36 62.72
C HIS A 230 7.46 10.42 63.60
N LYS A 231 8.62 10.00 63.08
CA LYS A 231 9.89 10.04 63.81
C LYS A 231 10.26 11.46 64.25
N CYS A 232 10.06 12.47 63.40
CA CYS A 232 10.31 13.87 63.75
C CYS A 232 9.42 14.33 64.91
N TRP A 233 8.17 13.87 64.97
CA TRP A 233 7.26 14.12 66.08
C TRP A 233 7.70 13.41 67.37
N THR A 234 8.13 12.14 67.28
CA THR A 234 8.52 11.36 68.48
C THR A 234 9.87 11.77 69.05
N SER A 235 10.83 12.20 68.22
CA SER A 235 12.16 12.62 68.67
C SER A 235 12.20 14.01 69.33
N GLY A 236 11.09 14.77 69.32
CA GLY A 236 11.02 16.10 69.95
C GLY A 236 11.94 17.14 69.32
N ASP A 237 12.42 16.89 68.09
CA ASP A 237 13.37 17.74 67.39
C ASP A 237 12.64 19.00 66.86
N ASN A 238 13.04 20.19 67.33
CA ASN A 238 12.29 21.45 67.15
C ASN A 238 12.51 22.09 65.75
N ASP A 239 13.09 21.34 64.81
CA ASP A 239 13.41 21.82 63.46
C ASP A 239 12.20 21.77 62.52
N ASN A 240 11.35 22.80 62.66
CA ASN A 240 10.14 23.01 61.87
C ASN A 240 10.37 23.04 60.33
N GLY A 241 11.60 23.33 59.89
CA GLY A 241 11.96 23.38 58.46
C GLY A 241 11.98 21.99 57.82
N HIS A 242 12.57 21.01 58.52
CA HIS A 242 12.66 19.63 58.06
C HIS A 242 11.29 18.96 58.00
N LEU A 243 10.44 19.18 59.00
CA LEU A 243 9.07 18.64 59.04
C LEU A 243 8.22 19.11 57.85
N ARG A 244 8.23 20.43 57.56
CA ARG A 244 7.50 21.00 56.41
C ARG A 244 7.99 20.43 55.08
N ARG A 245 9.29 20.13 54.95
CA ARG A 245 9.86 19.52 53.74
C ARG A 245 9.35 18.09 53.54
N TYR A 246 9.29 17.27 54.59
CA TYR A 246 8.74 15.91 54.51
C TYR A 246 7.24 15.92 54.23
N GLN A 247 6.47 16.83 54.83
CA GLN A 247 5.04 17.00 54.54
C GLN A 247 4.78 17.39 53.09
N ARG A 248 5.56 18.33 52.52
CA ARG A 248 5.43 18.66 51.08
C ARG A 248 5.76 17.47 50.17
N LYS A 249 6.80 16.70 50.51
CA LYS A 249 7.17 15.51 49.73
C LYS A 249 6.12 14.40 49.82
N PHE A 250 5.52 14.21 51.00
CA PHE A 250 4.39 13.30 51.22
C PHE A 250 3.17 13.69 50.37
N LEU A 251 2.75 14.96 50.42
CA LEU A 251 1.63 15.46 49.62
C LEU A 251 1.87 15.29 48.11
N ARG A 252 3.12 15.44 47.65
CA ARG A 252 3.53 15.19 46.25
C ARG A 252 3.67 13.71 45.88
N ALA A 253 3.71 12.81 46.85
CA ALA A 253 3.77 11.37 46.59
C ALA A 253 2.36 10.74 46.54
N ILE A 254 1.35 11.44 47.07
CA ILE A 254 -0.07 11.03 47.05
C ILE A 254 -0.77 11.51 45.77
N HIS A 255 -0.44 12.72 45.30
CA HIS A 255 -0.85 13.23 43.99
C HIS A 255 0.08 12.71 42.89
#